data_AF-A0A3D5EE52-F1
#
_entry.id   AF-A0A3D5EE52-F1
#
_cell.length_a   1.000
_cell.length_b   1.000
_cell.length_c   1.000
_cell.angle_alpha   90.00
_cell.angle_beta   90.00
_cell.angle_gamma   90.00
#
_symmetry.space_group_name_H-M   'P 1'
#
loop_
_entity.id
_entity.type
_entity.pdbx_description
1 polymer ?
#
loop_
_entity_poly.entity_id
_entity_poly.type
_entity_poly.pdbx_seq_one_letter_code
_entity_poly.pdbx_strand_id
1 'polypeptide(L)' 'GVAFRGSFLIDEEGNVRHQVVNDLPLGRNIDEMIRMVDALAFHSEHGEVCPAGWTEGKKGMDASPEGVAKFLSENEGDL' A
#
# COMPACT_ATOMS: atom_id res chain seq x y z
N GLY A 1 4.56 -14.43 27.76
CA GLY A 1 4.07 -13.15 27.23
C GLY A 1 2.86 -13.39 26.34
N VAL A 2 2.18 -12.33 25.90
CA VAL A 2 1.06 -12.41 24.94
C VAL A 2 1.48 -11.69 23.67
N ALA A 3 1.18 -12.28 22.51
CA ALA A 3 1.42 -11.61 21.24
C ALA A 3 0.43 -10.45 21.06
N PHE A 4 0.95 -9.31 20.61
CA PHE A 4 0.13 -8.19 20.16
C PHE A 4 -0.63 -8.55 18.88
N ARG A 5 -1.55 -7.68 18.44
CA ARG A 5 -2.37 -7.90 17.24
C ARG A 5 -1.57 -7.58 15.98
N GLY A 6 -0.62 -8.44 15.65
CA GLY A 6 0.17 -8.36 14.42
C GLY A 6 -0.62 -8.81 13.19
N SER A 7 -0.39 -8.16 12.05
CA SER A 7 -0.82 -8.59 10.72
C SER A 7 0.31 -8.36 9.74
N PHE A 8 0.55 -9.33 8.86
CA PHE A 8 1.67 -9.33 7.91
C PHE A 8 1.12 -9.70 6.53
N LEU A 9 1.45 -8.89 5.52
CA LEU A 9 1.31 -9.24 4.11
C LEU A 9 2.62 -9.86 3.65
N ILE A 10 2.55 -11.11 3.19
CA ILE A 10 3.68 -11.88 2.69
C ILE A 10 3.40 -12.18 1.22
N ASP A 11 4.38 -11.90 0.36
CA ASP A 11 4.24 -12.15 -1.07
C ASP A 11 4.53 -13.60 -1.47
N GLU A 12 4.44 -13.90 -2.77
CA GLU A 12 4.69 -15.25 -3.32
C GLU A 12 6.14 -15.72 -3.17
N GLU A 13 7.09 -14.80 -2.99
CA GLU A 13 8.50 -15.10 -2.72
C GLU A 13 8.78 -15.34 -1.23
N GLY A 14 7.77 -15.18 -0.37
CA GLY A 14 7.89 -15.31 1.09
C GLY A 14 8.43 -14.07 1.79
N ASN A 15 8.53 -12.93 1.11
CA ASN A 15 8.99 -11.67 1.67
C ASN A 15 7.84 -10.90 2.34
N VAL A 16 8.10 -10.34 3.52
CA VAL A 16 7.15 -9.45 4.20
C VAL A 16 7.12 -8.10 3.47
N ARG A 17 5.95 -7.70 2.97
CA ARG A 17 5.74 -6.43 2.23
C ARG A 17 5.05 -5.36 3.05
N HIS A 18 4.24 -5.75 4.03
CA HIS A 18 3.55 -4.82 4.91
C HIS A 18 3.31 -5.46 6.27
N GLN A 19 3.42 -4.67 7.35
CA GLN A 19 3.14 -5.12 8.70
C GLN A 19 2.47 -4.03 9.53
N VAL A 20 1.50 -4.43 10.35
CA VAL A 20 0.83 -3.57 11.34
C VAL A 20 0.76 -4.31 12.66
N VAL A 21 1.05 -3.61 13.76
CA VAL A 21 0.95 -4.14 15.12
C VAL A 21 0.11 -3.19 15.95
N ASN A 22 -1.04 -3.68 16.40
CA ASN A 22 -1.93 -2.92 17.27
C ASN A 22 -1.85 -3.43 18.71
N ASP A 23 -2.07 -2.52 19.67
CA ASP A 23 -2.29 -2.87 21.07
C ASP A 23 -3.56 -3.74 21.23
N LEU A 24 -3.66 -4.48 22.34
CA LEU A 24 -4.75 -5.40 22.64
C LEU A 24 -6.16 -4.80 22.55
N PRO A 25 -6.44 -3.54 22.95
CA PRO A 25 -7.78 -2.96 22.79
C PRO A 25 -8.06 -2.40 21.40
N LEU A 26 -7.06 -2.31 20.52
CA LEU A 26 -7.18 -1.66 19.22
C LEU A 26 -7.44 -2.69 18.11
N GLY A 27 -8.65 -2.64 17.55
CA GLY A 27 -9.03 -3.45 16.40
C GLY A 27 -8.18 -3.14 15.16
N ARG A 28 -8.22 -4.04 14.18
CA ARG A 28 -7.55 -3.87 12.88
C ARG A 28 -8.56 -3.38 11.84
N ASN A 29 -8.07 -2.81 10.75
CA ASN A 29 -8.88 -2.44 9.60
C ASN A 29 -8.70 -3.50 8.49
N ILE A 30 -9.77 -4.20 8.11
CA ILE A 30 -9.72 -5.24 7.06
C ILE A 30 -9.65 -4.62 5.67
N ASP A 31 -10.36 -3.51 5.44
CA ASP A 31 -10.33 -2.81 4.15
C ASP A 31 -8.91 -2.35 3.82
N GLU A 32 -8.15 -1.91 4.84
CA GLU A 32 -6.74 -1.55 4.67
C GLU A 32 -5.85 -2.77 4.34
N MET A 33 -6.15 -3.94 4.90
CA MET A 33 -5.41 -5.16 4.55
C MET A 33 -5.65 -5.56 3.09
N ILE A 34 -6.91 -5.49 2.64
CA ILE A 34 -7.28 -5.77 1.25
C ILE A 34 -6.62 -4.73 0.33
N ARG A 35 -6.70 -3.44 0.67
CA ARG A 35 -6.05 -2.36 -0.10
C ARG A 35 -4.54 -2.58 -0.27
N MET A 36 -3.86 -3.11 0.74
CA MET A 36 -2.43 -3.43 0.65
C MET A 36 -2.15 -4.65 -0.24
N VAL A 37 -3.05 -5.64 -0.27
CA VAL A 37 -2.98 -6.76 -1.23
C VAL A 37 -3.14 -6.25 -2.65
N ASP A 38 -4.15 -5.41 -2.90
CA ASP A 38 -4.41 -4.83 -4.23
C ASP A 38 -3.25 -3.95 -4.70
N ALA A 39 -2.67 -3.16 -3.80
CA ALA A 39 -1.52 -2.30 -4.11
C ALA A 39 -0.28 -3.11 -4.49
N LEU A 40 -0.04 -4.22 -3.78
CA LEU A 40 1.05 -5.14 -4.11
C LEU A 40 0.81 -5.80 -5.46
N ALA A 41 -0.40 -6.29 -5.72
CA ALA A 41 -0.76 -6.92 -6.99
C ALA A 41 -0.60 -5.94 -8.17
N PHE A 42 -1.11 -4.70 -8.02
CA PHE A 42 -0.96 -3.65 -9.02
C PHE A 42 0.51 -3.33 -9.32
N HIS A 43 1.33 -3.15 -8.27
CA HIS A 43 2.76 -2.89 -8.44
C HIS A 43 3.47 -4.04 -9.15
N SER A 44 3.17 -5.28 -8.79
CA SER A 44 3.74 -6.47 -9.42
C SER A 44 3.37 -6.61 -10.89
N GLU A 45 2.15 -6.22 -11.28
CA GLU A 45 1.68 -6.31 -12.67
C GLU A 45 2.19 -5.14 -13.54
N HIS A 46 2.18 -3.91 -13.02
CA HIS A 46 2.42 -2.70 -13.80
C HIS A 46 3.84 -2.12 -13.64
N GLY A 47 4.54 -2.46 -12.55
CA GLY A 47 5.82 -1.85 -12.18
C GLY A 47 5.71 -0.43 -11.60
N GLU A 48 4.52 0.17 -11.61
CA GLU A 48 4.24 1.48 -11.03
C GLU A 48 4.13 1.42 -9.50
N VAL A 49 4.46 2.51 -8.81
CA VAL A 49 4.28 2.62 -7.36
C VAL A 49 2.91 3.16 -7.00
N CYS A 50 2.38 2.73 -5.85
CA CYS A 50 1.08 3.17 -5.34
C CYS A 50 1.25 4.41 -4.43
N PRO A 51 0.70 5.59 -4.79
CA PRO A 51 0.75 6.79 -3.96
C PRO A 51 -0.09 6.65 -2.66
N ALA A 52 -0.01 7.65 -1.79
CA ALA A 52 -0.77 7.67 -0.54
C ALA A 52 -2.27 7.56 -0.80
N GLY A 53 -2.96 6.69 -0.04
CA GLY A 53 -4.40 6.47 -0.21
C GLY A 53 -4.79 5.88 -1.57
N TRP A 54 -3.86 5.25 -2.29
CA TRP A 54 -4.14 4.51 -3.50
C TRP A 54 -5.12 3.36 -3.21
N THR A 55 -6.09 3.20 -4.09
CA THR A 55 -7.11 2.14 -4.10
C THR A 55 -7.21 1.61 -5.52
N GLU A 56 -7.74 0.39 -5.67
CA GLU A 56 -7.98 -0.20 -6.98
C GLU A 56 -8.70 0.78 -7.93
N GLY A 57 -8.21 0.86 -9.17
CA GLY A 57 -8.70 1.79 -10.20
C GLY A 57 -8.09 3.19 -10.19
N LYS A 58 -7.33 3.59 -9.15
CA LYS A 58 -6.56 4.85 -9.17
C LYS A 58 -5.27 4.68 -9.96
N LYS A 59 -4.78 5.80 -10.53
CA LYS A 59 -3.49 5.83 -11.23
C LYS A 59 -2.34 5.53 -10.26
N GLY A 60 -1.41 4.68 -10.70
CA GLY A 60 -0.10 4.57 -10.10
C GLY A 60 0.79 5.76 -10.46
N MET A 61 2.03 5.69 -10.01
CA MET A 61 3.06 6.70 -10.27
C MET A 61 4.34 6.01 -10.73
N ASP A 62 5.00 6.56 -11.74
CA ASP A 62 6.31 6.08 -12.14
C ASP A 62 7.35 6.45 -11.07
N ALA A 63 8.23 5.49 -10.76
CA ALA A 63 9.23 5.59 -9.70
C ALA A 63 10.48 6.38 -10.14
N SER A 64 10.27 7.52 -10.80
CA SER A 64 11.32 8.43 -11.28
C SER A 64 11.04 9.87 -10.83
N PRO A 65 12.07 10.74 -10.75
CA PRO A 65 11.86 12.16 -10.43
C PRO A 65 10.86 12.83 -11.36
N GLU A 66 10.93 12.53 -12.66
CA GLU A 66 10.02 13.03 -13.68
C GLU A 66 8.60 12.48 -13.49
N GLY A 67 8.48 11.18 -13.17
CA GLY A 67 7.22 10.50 -12.86
C GLY A 67 6.50 11.11 -11.67
N VAL A 68 7.24 11.39 -10.59
CA VAL A 68 6.72 12.06 -9.39
C VAL A 68 6.27 13.49 -9.71
N ALA A 69 7.09 14.28 -10.39
CA ALA A 69 6.75 15.66 -10.74
C ALA A 69 5.49 15.71 -11.63
N LYS A 70 5.39 14.80 -12.60
CA LYS A 70 4.21 14.66 -13.46
C LYS A 70 2.99 14.26 -12.64
N PHE A 71 3.09 13.24 -11.79
CA PHE A 71 1.96 12.80 -10.97
C PHE A 71 1.45 13.91 -10.05
N LEU A 72 2.34 14.62 -9.36
CA LEU A 72 1.94 15.70 -8.45
C LEU A 72 1.25 16.85 -9.20
N SER A 73 1.78 17.27 -10.36
CA SER A 73 1.17 18.34 -11.17
C SER A 73 -0.19 17.95 -11.76
N GLU A 74 -0.41 16.68 -12.10
CA GLU A 74 -1.71 16.19 -12.57
C GLU A 74 -2.76 16.05 -11.45
N ASN A 75 -2.33 15.95 -10.18
CA ASN A 75 -3.21 15.61 -9.05
C ASN A 75 -3.22 16.70 -7.94
N GLU A 76 -2.79 17.93 -8.22
CA GLU A 76 -2.68 19.02 -7.21
C GLU A 76 -3.98 19.28 -6.43
N GLY A 77 -5.14 19.05 -7.05
CA GLY A 77 -6.45 19.27 -6.41
C GLY A 77 -6.93 18.16 -5.48
N ASP A 78 -6.29 16.99 -5.54
CA ASP A 78 -6.68 15.77 -4.79
C ASP A 78 -5.69 15.41 -3.67
N LEU A 79 -4.63 16.22 -3.50
CA LEU A 79 -3.61 16.13 -2.45
C LEU A 79 -4.02 16.95 -1.21
#